data_AF-A0AAW8W0C9-F1
#
_entry.id   AF-A0AAW8W0C9-F1
#
_cell.length_a   1.000
_cell.length_b   1.000
_cell.length_c   1.000
_cell.angle_alpha   90.00
_cell.angle_beta   90.00
_cell.angle_gamma   90.00
#
_symmetry.space_group_name_H-M   'P 1'
#
loop_
_entity.id
_entity.type
_entity.pdbx_description
1 polymer ?
#
loop_
_entity_poly.entity_id
_entity_poly.type
_entity_poly.pdbx_seq_one_letter_code
_entity_poly.pdbx_strand_id
1 'polypeptide(L)'
;MAKDDMADQLESWLKDVNKLVPDESEQEKITAAGAKKLADNLTAVTRKKHYSNHKDEKYGHMADNISYNSNDIDGEHDGSSIVGWTNRYHDMNAMFLNDGTKRIKADHFVDQNLADSQDDVFNAMLDEYKKGDDD
;
A
#
# COMPACT_ATOMS: atom_id res chain seq x y z
N MET A 1 -0.08 51.27 -5.42
CA MET A 1 -1.21 50.36 -5.66
C MET A 1 -0.89 49.17 -6.56
N ALA A 2 0.40 48.83 -6.79
CA ALA A 2 0.80 47.63 -7.57
C ALA A 2 1.43 46.50 -6.71
N LYS A 3 1.62 46.74 -5.40
CA LYS A 3 2.16 45.76 -4.46
C LYS A 3 1.06 44.88 -3.84
N ASP A 4 -0.13 45.45 -3.63
CA ASP A 4 -1.28 44.71 -3.12
C ASP A 4 -1.75 43.67 -4.14
N ASP A 5 -1.77 44.02 -5.43
CA ASP A 5 -2.14 43.12 -6.55
C ASP A 5 -1.25 41.87 -6.64
N MET A 6 0.07 42.00 -6.50
CA MET A 6 0.98 40.84 -6.52
C MET A 6 0.83 39.98 -5.26
N ALA A 7 0.62 40.60 -4.10
CA ALA A 7 0.42 39.87 -2.84
C ALA A 7 -0.89 39.07 -2.88
N ASP A 8 -1.97 39.65 -3.37
CA ASP A 8 -3.28 38.99 -3.51
C ASP A 8 -3.22 37.82 -4.51
N GLN A 9 -2.50 37.98 -5.62
CA GLN A 9 -2.26 36.91 -6.60
C GLN A 9 -1.45 35.75 -6.00
N LEU A 10 -0.40 36.04 -5.23
CA LEU A 10 0.39 35.01 -4.54
C LEU A 10 -0.41 34.30 -3.45
N GLU A 11 -1.26 35.01 -2.71
CA GLU A 11 -2.13 34.40 -1.69
C GLU A 11 -3.20 33.51 -2.32
N SER A 12 -3.81 33.95 -3.43
CA SER A 12 -4.77 33.12 -4.18
C SER A 12 -4.10 31.87 -4.73
N TRP A 13 -2.93 32.00 -5.34
CA TRP A 13 -2.16 30.87 -5.83
C TRP A 13 -1.78 29.89 -4.70
N LEU A 14 -1.35 30.40 -3.55
CA LEU A 14 -1.03 29.57 -2.39
C LEU A 14 -2.26 28.81 -1.88
N LYS A 15 -3.44 29.44 -1.86
CA LYS A 15 -4.70 28.76 -1.49
C LYS A 15 -5.05 27.66 -2.47
N ASP A 16 -4.88 27.89 -3.77
CA ASP A 16 -5.20 26.89 -4.78
C ASP A 16 -4.20 25.73 -4.77
N VAL A 17 -2.91 26.00 -4.54
CA VAL A 17 -1.89 24.95 -4.36
C VAL A 17 -2.14 24.14 -3.09
N ASN A 18 -2.52 24.78 -1.98
CA ASN A 18 -2.79 24.07 -0.73
C ASN A 18 -3.97 23.11 -0.85
N LYS A 19 -4.97 23.41 -1.68
CA LYS A 19 -6.08 22.47 -1.95
C LYS A 19 -5.63 21.21 -2.68
N LEU A 20 -4.52 21.26 -3.41
CA LEU A 20 -3.99 20.09 -4.13
C LEU A 20 -3.22 19.13 -3.20
N VAL A 21 -2.84 19.60 -2.01
CA VAL A 21 -2.11 18.81 -1.01
C VAL A 21 -3.14 18.15 -0.10
N PRO A 22 -3.31 16.81 -0.16
CA PRO A 22 -4.30 16.16 0.66
C PRO A 22 -3.96 16.28 2.15
N ASP A 23 -4.98 16.46 2.97
CA ASP A 23 -4.83 16.37 4.43
C ASP A 23 -4.57 14.92 4.90
N GLU A 24 -4.30 14.72 6.18
CA GLU A 24 -3.98 13.38 6.72
C GLU A 24 -5.11 12.36 6.47
N SER A 25 -6.37 12.78 6.54
CA SER A 25 -7.52 11.88 6.32
C SER A 25 -7.66 11.52 4.84
N GLU A 26 -7.39 12.46 3.95
CA GLU A 26 -7.37 12.22 2.51
C GLU A 26 -6.19 11.34 2.12
N GLN A 27 -5.00 11.61 2.67
CA GLN A 27 -3.82 10.76 2.48
C GLN A 27 -4.11 9.33 2.91
N GLU A 28 -4.73 9.12 4.08
CA GLU A 28 -5.10 7.79 4.56
C GLU A 28 -6.01 7.04 3.58
N LYS A 29 -7.02 7.71 3.00
CA LYS A 29 -7.89 7.08 1.99
C LYS A 29 -7.10 6.70 0.74
N ILE A 30 -6.25 7.61 0.27
CA ILE A 30 -5.41 7.43 -0.92
C ILE A 30 -4.46 6.23 -0.72
N THR A 31 -3.72 6.20 0.39
CA THR A 31 -2.77 5.11 0.67
C THR A 31 -3.48 3.80 0.97
N ALA A 32 -4.66 3.81 1.60
CA ALA A 32 -5.45 2.60 1.81
C ALA A 32 -5.89 1.97 0.48
N ALA A 33 -6.25 2.77 -0.53
CA ALA A 33 -6.55 2.26 -1.87
C ALA A 33 -5.33 1.57 -2.51
N GLY A 34 -4.16 2.19 -2.39
CA GLY A 34 -2.89 1.60 -2.84
C GLY A 34 -2.54 0.31 -2.09
N ALA A 35 -2.65 0.31 -0.77
CA ALA A 35 -2.36 -0.82 0.11
C ALA A 35 -3.29 -2.01 -0.18
N LYS A 36 -4.58 -1.75 -0.40
CA LYS A 36 -5.53 -2.76 -0.86
C LYS A 36 -5.07 -3.41 -2.16
N LYS A 37 -4.70 -2.61 -3.15
CA LYS A 37 -4.28 -3.10 -4.46
C LYS A 37 -2.99 -3.93 -4.37
N LEU A 38 -2.04 -3.50 -3.54
CA LEU A 38 -0.83 -4.27 -3.26
C LEU A 38 -1.14 -5.61 -2.57
N ALA A 39 -2.06 -5.62 -1.60
CA ALA A 39 -2.50 -6.85 -0.93
C ALA A 39 -3.16 -7.83 -1.90
N ASP A 40 -3.99 -7.35 -2.82
CA ASP A 40 -4.62 -8.16 -3.87
C ASP A 40 -3.56 -8.79 -4.79
N ASN A 41 -2.59 -8.00 -5.24
CA ASN A 41 -1.49 -8.46 -6.10
C ASN A 41 -0.59 -9.47 -5.36
N LEU A 42 -0.21 -9.17 -4.11
CA LEU A 42 0.60 -10.06 -3.27
C LEU A 42 -0.13 -11.38 -3.00
N THR A 43 -1.44 -11.34 -2.81
CA THR A 43 -2.29 -12.53 -2.68
C THR A 43 -2.21 -13.39 -3.95
N ALA A 44 -2.37 -12.78 -5.12
CA ALA A 44 -2.34 -13.50 -6.40
C ALA A 44 -0.99 -14.19 -6.66
N VAL A 45 0.13 -13.49 -6.44
CA VAL A 45 1.47 -14.09 -6.65
C VAL A 45 1.76 -15.17 -5.61
N THR A 46 1.35 -14.97 -4.35
CA THR A 46 1.53 -15.97 -3.28
C THR A 46 0.73 -17.22 -3.60
N ARG A 47 -0.50 -17.08 -4.10
CA ARG A 47 -1.32 -18.21 -4.57
C ARG A 47 -0.64 -18.93 -5.75
N LYS A 48 -0.09 -18.18 -6.70
CA LYS A 48 0.54 -18.77 -7.88
C LYS A 48 1.80 -19.56 -7.55
N LYS A 49 2.65 -19.07 -6.63
CA LYS A 49 3.97 -19.64 -6.35
C LYS A 49 3.98 -20.62 -5.17
N HIS A 50 3.15 -20.39 -4.15
CA HIS A 50 3.28 -21.06 -2.85
C HIS A 50 1.97 -21.64 -2.30
N TYR A 51 0.92 -21.77 -3.12
CA TYR A 51 -0.32 -22.41 -2.67
C TYR A 51 -0.18 -23.92 -2.64
N SER A 52 -0.58 -24.52 -1.52
CA SER A 52 -0.57 -25.96 -1.33
C SER A 52 -1.97 -26.54 -1.55
N ASN A 53 -2.06 -27.81 -1.94
CA ASN A 53 -3.34 -28.54 -1.98
C ASN A 53 -3.68 -29.22 -0.64
N HIS A 54 -2.87 -29.00 0.39
CA HIS A 54 -3.06 -29.61 1.71
C HIS A 54 -4.12 -28.87 2.51
N LYS A 55 -4.88 -29.57 3.35
CA LYS A 55 -5.79 -28.89 4.28
C LYS A 55 -4.99 -28.34 5.45
N ASP A 56 -4.70 -27.04 5.40
CA ASP A 56 -3.97 -26.34 6.45
C ASP A 56 -4.92 -25.90 7.59
N GLU A 57 -5.42 -26.85 8.37
CA GLU A 57 -6.52 -26.64 9.33
C GLU A 57 -6.21 -25.66 10.48
N LYS A 58 -4.93 -25.46 10.84
CA LYS A 58 -4.55 -24.64 12.00
C LYS A 58 -4.36 -23.16 11.69
N TYR A 59 -3.68 -22.85 10.60
CA TYR A 59 -3.27 -21.48 10.25
C TYR A 59 -3.71 -21.05 8.86
N GLY A 60 -4.43 -21.92 8.13
CA GLY A 60 -4.80 -21.67 6.74
C GLY A 60 -3.59 -21.54 5.81
N HIS A 61 -3.86 -21.21 4.56
CA HIS A 61 -2.81 -20.98 3.58
C HIS A 61 -2.21 -19.58 3.73
N MET A 62 -0.90 -19.46 3.49
CA MET A 62 -0.16 -18.20 3.54
C MET A 62 -0.82 -17.12 2.66
N ALA A 63 -1.32 -17.51 1.49
CA ALA A 63 -1.96 -16.60 0.56
C ALA A 63 -3.33 -16.08 1.03
N ASP A 64 -3.99 -16.77 1.96
CA ASP A 64 -5.30 -16.37 2.50
C ASP A 64 -5.18 -15.46 3.72
N ASN A 65 -3.94 -15.25 4.20
CA ASN A 65 -3.63 -14.48 5.40
C ASN A 65 -2.90 -13.17 5.05
N ILE A 66 -3.03 -12.66 3.83
CA ILE A 66 -2.51 -11.35 3.44
C ILE A 66 -3.60 -10.32 3.66
N SER A 67 -3.25 -9.19 4.28
CA SER A 67 -4.16 -8.08 4.52
C SER A 67 -3.42 -6.76 4.40
N TYR A 68 -4.18 -5.68 4.42
CA TYR A 68 -3.70 -4.33 4.59
C TYR A 68 -4.37 -3.67 5.80
N ASN A 69 -3.78 -2.58 6.27
CA ASN A 69 -4.37 -1.68 7.24
C ASN A 69 -4.20 -0.23 6.75
N SER A 70 -5.18 0.62 7.02
CA SER A 70 -5.14 2.03 6.59
C SER A 70 -4.23 2.89 7.46
N ASN A 71 -3.85 2.41 8.65
CA ASN A 71 -2.91 3.08 9.54
C ASN A 71 -1.53 2.41 9.53
N ASP A 72 -0.59 3.02 10.24
CA ASP A 72 0.79 2.56 10.34
C ASP A 72 0.94 1.28 11.21
N ILE A 73 2.17 0.86 11.46
CA ILE A 73 2.47 -0.35 12.25
C ILE A 73 2.13 -0.21 13.75
N ASP A 74 2.12 1.01 14.28
CA ASP A 74 1.79 1.34 15.66
C ASP A 74 0.28 1.66 15.84
N GLY A 75 -0.46 1.80 14.73
CA GLY A 75 -1.88 2.11 14.67
C GLY A 75 -2.19 3.61 14.54
N GLU A 76 -1.18 4.43 14.25
CA GLU A 76 -1.30 5.88 14.09
C GLU A 76 -1.85 6.25 12.70
N HIS A 77 -2.68 7.29 12.67
CA HIS A 77 -3.33 7.79 11.46
C HIS A 77 -2.53 8.93 10.84
N ASP A 78 -1.33 8.63 10.34
CA ASP A 78 -0.39 9.60 9.79
C ASP A 78 -0.43 9.70 8.25
N GLY A 79 -1.45 9.10 7.63
CA GLY A 79 -1.58 9.00 6.18
C GLY A 79 -0.75 7.86 5.55
N SER A 80 -0.08 7.02 6.34
CA SER A 80 0.58 5.81 5.86
C SER A 80 -0.29 4.57 6.02
N SER A 81 -0.07 3.56 5.17
CA SER A 81 -0.80 2.29 5.21
C SER A 81 0.14 1.12 5.02
N ILE A 82 -0.15 -0.01 5.69
CA ILE A 82 0.70 -1.19 5.71
C ILE A 82 0.06 -2.38 4.98
N VAL A 83 0.89 -3.25 4.43
CA VAL A 83 0.49 -4.51 3.78
C VAL A 83 1.39 -5.63 4.28
N GLY A 84 0.81 -6.78 4.60
CA GLY A 84 1.59 -7.93 5.04
C GLY A 84 0.72 -9.12 5.43
N TRP A 85 1.30 -10.05 6.18
CA TRP A 85 0.60 -11.22 6.67
C TRP A 85 0.00 -10.99 8.06
N THR A 86 -1.26 -11.39 8.25
CA THR A 86 -1.97 -11.32 9.53
C THR A 86 -1.46 -12.33 10.55
N ASN A 87 -0.65 -13.29 10.12
CA ASN A 87 -0.05 -14.33 10.95
C ASN A 87 1.48 -14.26 10.86
N ARG A 88 2.13 -14.07 12.02
CA ARG A 88 3.59 -14.01 12.14
C ARG A 88 4.32 -15.20 11.53
N TYR A 89 3.76 -16.41 11.57
CA TYR A 89 4.39 -17.58 10.96
C TYR A 89 4.38 -17.50 9.44
N HIS A 90 3.31 -16.98 8.85
CA HIS A 90 3.20 -16.78 7.40
C HIS A 90 4.14 -15.68 6.93
N ASP A 91 4.24 -14.59 7.70
CA ASP A 91 5.20 -13.51 7.44
C ASP A 91 6.65 -14.03 7.43
N MET A 92 7.04 -14.78 8.47
CA MET A 92 8.38 -15.36 8.56
C MET A 92 8.65 -16.40 7.45
N ASN A 93 7.63 -17.18 7.05
CA ASN A 93 7.77 -18.12 5.94
C ASN A 93 7.96 -17.38 4.61
N ALA A 94 7.19 -16.31 4.36
CA ALA A 94 7.35 -15.47 3.19
C ALA A 94 8.75 -14.86 3.13
N MET A 95 9.27 -14.34 4.25
CA MET A 95 10.65 -13.86 4.35
C MET A 95 11.67 -14.95 4.00
N PHE A 96 11.54 -16.16 4.55
CA PHE A 96 12.47 -17.26 4.23
C PHE A 96 12.41 -17.72 2.77
N LEU A 97 11.25 -17.67 2.14
CA LEU A 97 11.08 -17.97 0.72
C LEU A 97 11.63 -16.85 -0.16
N ASN A 98 11.40 -15.59 0.24
CA ASN A 98 11.86 -14.40 -0.47
C ASN A 98 13.39 -14.26 -0.43
N ASP A 99 13.99 -14.30 0.77
CA ASP A 99 15.41 -14.00 0.98
C ASP A 99 16.28 -15.26 0.93
N GLY A 100 15.66 -16.43 1.11
CA GLY A 100 16.36 -17.70 1.23
C GLY A 100 16.96 -17.92 2.61
N THR A 101 17.47 -19.14 2.81
CA THR A 101 18.25 -19.53 3.98
C THR A 101 19.40 -20.43 3.52
N LYS A 102 20.24 -20.93 4.44
CA LYS A 102 21.24 -21.96 4.11
C LYS A 102 20.64 -23.20 3.41
N ARG A 103 19.34 -23.48 3.61
CA ARG A 103 18.66 -24.68 3.09
C ARG A 103 17.55 -24.38 2.08
N ILE A 104 17.15 -23.13 1.91
CA ILE A 104 16.06 -22.70 1.04
C ILE A 104 16.63 -21.71 0.03
N LYS A 105 16.44 -21.97 -1.26
CA LYS A 105 16.83 -21.04 -2.31
C LYS A 105 15.77 -19.93 -2.40
N ALA A 106 16.22 -18.68 -2.32
CA ALA A 106 15.43 -17.48 -2.53
C ALA A 106 14.75 -17.48 -3.90
N ASP A 107 13.49 -17.04 -3.97
CA ASP A 107 12.80 -16.73 -5.23
C ASP A 107 12.40 -15.26 -5.39
N HIS A 108 12.67 -14.44 -4.36
CA HIS A 108 12.43 -13.00 -4.31
C HIS A 108 11.01 -12.60 -4.73
N PHE A 109 10.00 -13.43 -4.43
CA PHE A 109 8.65 -13.18 -4.94
C PHE A 109 7.98 -11.94 -4.36
N VAL A 110 8.30 -11.55 -3.11
CA VAL A 110 7.75 -10.34 -2.47
C VAL A 110 8.39 -9.10 -3.10
N ASP A 111 9.73 -9.10 -3.22
CA ASP A 111 10.46 -7.97 -3.81
C ASP A 111 10.05 -7.73 -5.26
N GLN A 112 9.95 -8.80 -6.06
CA GLN A 112 9.46 -8.72 -7.43
C GLN A 112 8.03 -8.19 -7.48
N ASN A 113 7.14 -8.68 -6.60
CA ASN A 113 5.75 -8.21 -6.57
C ASN A 113 5.64 -6.72 -6.20
N LEU A 114 6.49 -6.22 -5.30
CA LEU A 114 6.54 -4.80 -4.97
C LEU A 114 6.92 -3.95 -6.18
N ALA A 115 7.91 -4.39 -6.97
CA ALA A 115 8.28 -3.72 -8.21
C ALA A 115 7.18 -3.81 -9.28
N ASP A 116 6.64 -5.01 -9.50
CA ASP A 116 5.62 -5.28 -10.52
C ASP A 116 4.28 -4.58 -10.22
N SER A 117 4.00 -4.27 -8.95
CA SER A 117 2.75 -3.63 -8.53
C SER A 117 2.80 -2.11 -8.51
N GLN A 118 3.94 -1.47 -8.81
CA GLN A 118 4.09 -0.01 -8.66
C GLN A 118 3.03 0.77 -9.44
N ASP A 119 2.85 0.47 -10.72
CA ASP A 119 1.87 1.18 -11.57
C ASP A 119 0.44 0.92 -11.11
N ASP A 120 0.14 -0.32 -10.73
CA ASP A 120 -1.16 -0.76 -10.22
C ASP A 120 -1.55 -0.01 -8.94
N VAL A 121 -0.61 0.08 -7.99
CA VAL A 121 -0.76 0.79 -6.72
C VAL A 121 -0.90 2.28 -6.96
N PHE A 122 -0.03 2.86 -7.80
CA PHE A 122 -0.09 4.28 -8.14
C PHE A 122 -1.42 4.66 -8.78
N ASN A 123 -1.91 3.87 -9.72
CA ASN A 123 -3.20 4.12 -10.36
C ASN A 123 -4.36 4.02 -9.37
N ALA A 124 -4.34 3.05 -8.45
CA ALA A 124 -5.36 2.95 -7.41
C ALA A 124 -5.35 4.16 -6.45
N MET A 125 -4.17 4.66 -6.07
CA MET A 125 -4.01 5.87 -5.28
C MET A 125 -4.50 7.11 -6.05
N LEU A 126 -4.13 7.24 -7.32
CA LEU A 126 -4.52 8.35 -8.18
C LEU A 126 -6.04 8.40 -8.41
N ASP A 127 -6.68 7.24 -8.58
CA ASP A 127 -8.13 7.15 -8.74
C ASP A 127 -8.87 7.57 -7.46
N GLU A 128 -8.30 7.32 -6.28
CA GLU A 128 -8.86 7.81 -5.01
C GLU A 128 -8.62 9.31 -4.83
N TYR A 129 -7.42 9.81 -5.13
CA TYR A 129 -7.09 11.24 -5.08
C TYR A 129 -8.08 12.08 -5.90
N LYS A 130 -8.37 11.67 -7.14
CA LYS A 130 -9.30 12.38 -8.03
C LYS A 130 -10.74 12.44 -7.52
N LYS A 131 -11.15 11.55 -6.61
CA LYS A 131 -12.51 11.62 -6.02
C LYS A 131 -12.64 12.74 -5.00
N GLY A 132 -11.52 13.15 -4.37
CA GLY A 132 -11.50 14.28 -3.44
C GLY A 132 -11.60 15.64 -4.16
N ASP A 133 -11.20 15.70 -5.43
CA ASP A 133 -11.27 16.93 -6.26
C ASP A 133 -12.70 17.29 -6.74
N ASP A 134 -13.68 16.41 -6.54
CA ASP A 134 -15.06 16.58 -7.03
C ASP A 134 -16.04 17.22 -6.01
N ASP A 135 -15.59 17.54 -4.78
CA ASP A 135 -16.35 18.23 -3.71
C ASP A 135 -15.94 19.73 -3.57
#